data_AF-U1GUZ1-F1
#
_entry.id   AF-U1GUZ1-F1
#
_cell.length_a   1.000
_cell.length_b   1.000
_cell.length_c   1.000
_cell.angle_alpha   90.00
_cell.angle_beta   90.00
_cell.angle_gamma   90.00
#
_symmetry.space_group_name_H-M   'P 1'
#
loop_
_entity.id
_entity.type
_entity.pdbx_description
1 polymer ?
#
loop_
_entity_poly.entity_id
_entity_poly.type
_entity_poly.pdbx_seq_one_letter_code
_entity_poly.pdbx_strand_id
1 'polypeptide(L)'
;METIADNKDMTAAFKTIYKLLNRLEKSLDVDKETHRGFKISDEIGHEALDISYPRWKEYITMLRDAGYIDGVRIKSFIDGTSSVDISEIRITLQGLQYLAENTMMLRTYKMIKGIKDIIK
;
A
#
# COMPACT_ATOMS: atom_id res chain seq x y z
N MET A 1 -11.82 25.08 13.18
CA MET A 1 -11.05 24.12 13.99
C MET A 1 -11.13 22.77 13.31
N GLU A 2 -10.43 22.63 12.19
CA GLU A 2 -10.30 21.38 11.43
C GLU A 2 -8.84 20.96 11.62
N THR A 3 -8.54 20.45 12.81
CA THR A 3 -7.21 20.56 13.43
C THR A 3 -6.50 19.23 13.51
N ILE A 4 -5.45 19.07 12.69
CA ILE A 4 -4.20 18.31 12.93
C ILE A 4 -4.32 16.77 13.07
N ALA A 5 -5.43 16.23 13.57
CA ALA A 5 -5.69 14.79 13.65
C ALA A 5 -5.84 14.17 12.24
N ASP A 6 -6.53 14.85 11.33
CA ASP A 6 -6.75 14.41 9.94
C ASP A 6 -5.45 14.19 9.14
N ASN A 7 -4.37 14.90 9.48
CA ASN A 7 -3.11 14.77 8.76
C ASN A 7 -2.31 13.51 9.21
N LYS A 8 -2.44 13.08 10.47
CA LYS A 8 -1.68 11.93 10.98
C LYS A 8 -2.17 10.63 10.35
N ASP A 9 -3.49 10.45 10.26
CA ASP A 9 -4.10 9.24 9.72
C ASP A 9 -3.95 9.16 8.20
N MET A 10 -4.11 10.29 7.51
CA MET A 10 -3.79 10.41 6.09
C MET A 10 -2.32 10.07 5.80
N THR A 11 -1.39 10.59 6.62
CA THR A 11 0.03 10.27 6.52
C THR A 11 0.29 8.78 6.76
N ALA A 12 -0.40 8.15 7.72
CA ALA A 12 -0.26 6.73 8.01
C ALA A 12 -0.75 5.87 6.84
N ALA A 13 -1.91 6.21 6.26
CA ALA A 13 -2.47 5.54 5.10
C ALA A 13 -1.49 5.55 3.92
N PHE A 14 -0.97 6.72 3.55
CA PHE A 14 -0.03 6.82 2.43
C PHE A 14 1.31 6.13 2.70
N LYS A 15 1.81 6.14 3.94
CA LYS A 15 3.01 5.37 4.31
C LYS A 15 2.80 3.86 4.12
N THR A 16 1.64 3.35 4.53
CA THR A 16 1.30 1.93 4.34
C THR A 16 1.16 1.59 2.86
N ILE A 17 0.49 2.43 2.08
CA ILE A 17 0.36 2.26 0.62
C ILE A 17 1.74 2.28 -0.06
N TYR A 18 2.60 3.23 0.29
CA TYR A 18 3.97 3.28 -0.22
C TYR A 18 4.73 2.00 0.13
N LYS A 19 4.65 1.53 1.38
CA LYS A 19 5.30 0.30 1.84
C LYS A 19 4.81 -0.92 1.05
N LEU A 20 3.51 -1.02 0.79
CA LEU A 20 2.89 -2.07 -0.02
C LEU A 20 3.44 -2.05 -1.45
N LEU A 21 3.34 -0.92 -2.14
CA LEU A 21 3.80 -0.79 -3.53
C LEU A 21 5.31 -1.03 -3.65
N ASN A 22 6.11 -0.51 -2.72
CA ASN A 22 7.55 -0.71 -2.70
C ASN A 22 7.95 -2.17 -2.43
N ARG A 23 7.14 -2.94 -1.69
CA ARG A 23 7.39 -4.39 -1.50
C ARG A 23 7.02 -5.17 -2.76
N LEU A 24 5.95 -4.79 -3.45
CA LEU A 24 5.60 -5.37 -4.75
C LEU A 24 6.69 -5.11 -5.80
N GLU A 25 7.22 -3.89 -5.86
CA GLU A 25 8.32 -3.54 -6.76
C GLU A 25 9.57 -4.41 -6.51
N LYS A 26 10.02 -4.52 -5.25
CA LYS A 26 11.14 -5.40 -4.88
C LYS A 26 10.88 -6.88 -5.15
N SER A 27 9.61 -7.31 -5.17
CA SER A 27 9.26 -8.68 -5.47
C SER A 27 9.37 -9.02 -6.96
N LEU A 28 9.56 -8.03 -7.85
CA LEU A 28 9.78 -8.27 -9.28
C LEU A 28 11.08 -9.04 -9.55
N ASP A 29 12.09 -8.91 -8.68
CA ASP A 29 13.36 -9.63 -8.77
C ASP A 29 13.30 -11.04 -8.16
N VAL A 30 12.18 -11.41 -7.54
CA VAL A 30 12.00 -12.74 -6.95
C VAL A 30 11.64 -13.74 -8.03
N ASP A 31 12.59 -14.59 -8.38
CA ASP A 31 12.33 -15.75 -9.21
C ASP A 31 11.44 -16.75 -8.44
N LYS A 32 10.18 -16.85 -8.87
CA LYS A 32 9.16 -17.72 -8.27
C LYS A 32 9.47 -19.21 -8.45
N GLU A 33 10.27 -19.59 -9.44
CA GLU A 33 10.63 -21.00 -9.70
C GLU A 33 11.66 -21.51 -8.69
N THR A 34 12.64 -20.67 -8.36
CA THR A 34 13.69 -20.97 -7.37
C THR A 34 13.24 -20.69 -5.93
N HIS A 35 12.31 -19.77 -5.71
CA HIS A 35 11.84 -19.37 -4.38
C HIS A 35 10.46 -19.95 -4.05
N ARG A 36 10.32 -21.29 -4.06
CA ARG A 36 9.04 -21.99 -3.81
C ARG A 36 8.38 -21.69 -2.44
N GLY A 37 9.15 -21.17 -1.48
CA GLY A 37 8.65 -20.76 -0.16
C GLY A 37 8.18 -19.31 -0.10
N PHE A 38 8.46 -18.49 -1.12
CA PHE A 38 8.08 -17.09 -1.14
C PHE A 38 6.58 -16.96 -1.36
N LYS A 39 5.90 -16.28 -0.41
CA LYS A 39 4.50 -15.92 -0.54
C LYS A 39 4.37 -14.42 -0.42
N ILE A 40 3.78 -13.82 -1.45
CA ILE A 40 3.56 -12.37 -1.45
C ILE A 40 2.66 -11.90 -0.29
N SER A 41 1.78 -12.79 0.22
CA SER A 41 0.98 -12.54 1.43
C SER A 41 1.82 -12.26 2.67
N ASP A 42 3.02 -12.82 2.76
CA ASP A 42 3.88 -12.68 3.94
C ASP A 42 4.60 -11.31 3.90
N GLU A 43 4.67 -10.69 2.72
CA GLU A 43 5.25 -9.37 2.52
C GLU A 43 4.20 -8.25 2.58
N ILE A 44 3.03 -8.44 1.98
CA ILE A 44 2.02 -7.39 1.84
C ILE A 44 0.69 -7.70 2.50
N GLY A 45 0.58 -8.79 3.26
CA GLY A 45 -0.60 -9.10 4.06
C GLY A 45 -0.82 -8.08 5.18
N HIS A 46 -2.03 -8.12 5.77
CA HIS A 46 -2.42 -7.15 6.80
C HIS A 46 -1.49 -7.18 8.02
N GLU A 47 -1.03 -8.35 8.44
CA GLU A 47 -0.07 -8.52 9.55
C GLU A 47 1.30 -7.92 9.18
N ALA A 48 1.81 -8.22 7.98
CA ALA A 48 3.10 -7.70 7.50
C ALA A 48 3.12 -6.17 7.34
N LEU A 49 1.94 -5.58 7.11
CA LEU A 49 1.73 -4.13 7.00
C LEU A 49 1.30 -3.47 8.31
N ASP A 50 1.10 -4.24 9.38
CA ASP A 50 0.66 -3.77 10.70
C ASP A 50 -0.65 -2.96 10.64
N ILE A 51 -1.66 -3.51 9.94
CA ILE A 51 -2.99 -2.92 9.82
C ILE A 51 -4.08 -3.99 9.96
N SER A 52 -5.31 -3.56 10.22
CA SER A 52 -6.46 -4.46 10.28
C SER A 52 -6.79 -5.03 8.89
N TYR A 53 -7.32 -6.26 8.87
CA TYR A 53 -7.77 -6.91 7.64
C TYR A 53 -8.79 -6.06 6.84
N PRO A 54 -9.82 -5.43 7.44
CA PRO A 54 -10.75 -4.58 6.68
C PRO A 54 -10.03 -3.41 6.00
N ARG A 55 -9.13 -2.71 6.68
CA ARG A 55 -8.37 -1.61 6.09
C ARG A 55 -7.48 -2.08 4.94
N TRP A 56 -6.82 -3.22 5.13
CA TRP A 56 -5.99 -3.84 4.10
C TRP A 56 -6.78 -4.16 2.84
N LYS A 57 -7.96 -4.76 3.01
CA LYS A 57 -8.87 -5.10 1.93
C LYS A 57 -9.32 -3.87 1.12
N GLU A 58 -9.66 -2.77 1.80
CA GLU A 58 -10.01 -1.51 1.15
C GLU A 58 -8.82 -0.92 0.38
N TYR A 59 -7.61 -0.95 0.94
CA TYR A 59 -6.42 -0.46 0.24
C TYR A 59 -6.12 -1.27 -1.03
N ILE A 60 -6.19 -2.60 -0.96
CA ILE A 60 -6.00 -3.46 -2.13
C ILE A 60 -7.07 -3.17 -3.19
N THR A 61 -8.33 -3.02 -2.80
CA THR A 61 -9.43 -2.71 -3.72
C THR A 61 -9.23 -1.35 -4.40
N MET A 62 -8.98 -0.29 -3.62
CA MET A 62 -8.75 1.06 -4.16
C MET A 62 -7.54 1.13 -5.09
N LEU A 63 -6.43 0.47 -4.74
CA LEU A 63 -5.22 0.47 -5.56
C LEU A 63 -5.42 -0.28 -6.88
N ARG A 64 -6.19 -1.38 -6.85
CA ARG A 64 -6.56 -2.14 -8.05
C ARG A 64 -7.44 -1.29 -8.96
N ASP A 65 -8.51 -0.73 -8.40
CA ASP A 65 -9.51 0.02 -9.17
C ASP A 65 -8.93 1.32 -9.75
N ALA A 66 -7.96 1.93 -9.06
CA ALA A 66 -7.20 3.08 -9.56
C ALA A 66 -6.05 2.71 -10.52
N GLY A 67 -5.78 1.43 -10.75
CA GLY A 67 -4.78 0.95 -11.70
C GLY A 67 -3.33 0.93 -11.21
N TYR A 68 -3.07 1.11 -9.91
CA TYR A 68 -1.72 1.07 -9.33
C TYR A 68 -1.20 -0.36 -9.14
N ILE A 69 -2.11 -1.33 -8.98
CA ILE A 69 -1.83 -2.77 -8.91
C ILE A 69 -2.78 -3.54 -9.82
N ASP A 70 -2.38 -4.73 -10.24
CA ASP A 70 -3.21 -5.64 -11.04
C ASP A 70 -3.06 -7.09 -10.55
N GLY A 71 -3.85 -8.02 -11.09
CA GLY A 71 -3.85 -9.44 -10.73
C GLY A 71 -4.64 -9.78 -9.46
N VAL A 72 -5.29 -8.78 -8.86
CA VAL A 72 -6.18 -8.95 -7.71
C VAL A 72 -7.56 -9.40 -8.18
N ARG A 73 -8.06 -10.50 -7.59
CA ARG A 73 -9.44 -10.98 -7.81
C ARG A 73 -10.31 -10.65 -6.61
N ILE A 74 -11.40 -9.93 -6.85
CA ILE A 74 -12.39 -9.60 -5.83
C ILE A 74 -13.62 -10.47 -6.05
N LYS A 75 -14.02 -11.24 -5.04
CA LYS A 75 -15.23 -12.05 -5.06
C LYS A 75 -16.24 -11.46 -4.08
N SER A 76 -17.40 -11.07 -4.58
CA SER A 76 -18.52 -10.62 -3.74
C SER A 76 -19.43 -11.79 -3.43
N PHE A 77 -19.95 -11.83 -2.20
CA PHE A 77 -20.87 -12.84 -1.71
C PHE A 77 -22.26 -12.25 -1.50
N ILE A 78 -23.26 -13.13 -1.42
CA ILE A 78 -24.69 -12.77 -1.32
C ILE A 78 -25.01 -12.07 0.01
N ASP A 79 -24.23 -12.35 1.05
CA ASP A 79 -24.35 -11.71 2.37
C ASP A 79 -23.77 -10.28 2.43
N GLY A 80 -23.33 -9.75 1.29
CA GLY A 80 -22.72 -8.42 1.18
C GLY A 80 -21.24 -8.39 1.57
N THR A 81 -20.66 -9.53 1.96
CA THR A 81 -19.22 -9.62 2.19
C THR A 81 -18.46 -9.77 0.87
N SER A 82 -17.15 -9.56 0.92
CA SER A 82 -16.27 -9.87 -0.22
C SER A 82 -14.93 -10.42 0.25
N SER A 83 -14.30 -11.23 -0.58
CA SER A 83 -12.93 -11.70 -0.39
C SER A 83 -12.02 -11.16 -1.48
N VAL A 84 -10.75 -11.02 -1.13
CA VAL A 84 -9.69 -10.51 -2.00
C VAL A 84 -8.62 -11.58 -2.09
N ASP A 85 -8.37 -12.04 -3.32
CA ASP A 85 -7.30 -12.94 -3.69
C ASP A 85 -6.17 -12.13 -4.34
N ILE A 86 -4.97 -12.25 -3.76
CA ILE A 86 -3.76 -11.53 -4.17
C ILE A 86 -2.68 -12.45 -4.73
N SER A 87 -2.96 -13.74 -4.99
CA SER A 87 -1.92 -14.69 -5.40
C SER A 87 -1.17 -14.25 -6.67
N GLU A 88 -1.84 -13.52 -7.57
CA GLU A 88 -1.28 -13.00 -8.83
C GLU A 88 -1.03 -11.48 -8.81
N ILE A 89 -1.06 -10.86 -7.63
CA ILE A 89 -0.88 -9.42 -7.49
C ILE A 89 0.48 -8.98 -8.07
N ARG A 90 0.46 -7.86 -8.79
CA ARG A 90 1.66 -7.19 -9.31
C ARG A 90 1.48 -5.69 -9.33
N ILE A 91 2.59 -4.95 -9.21
CA ILE A 91 2.60 -3.51 -9.41
C ILE A 91 2.49 -3.19 -10.91
N THR A 92 1.83 -2.08 -11.25
CA THR A 92 1.72 -1.59 -12.64
C THR A 92 2.73 -0.47 -12.91
N LEU A 93 2.85 -0.04 -14.17
CA LEU A 93 3.63 1.17 -14.51
C LEU A 93 3.12 2.42 -13.75
N GLN A 94 1.82 2.56 -13.56
CA GLN A 94 1.23 3.65 -12.80
C GLN A 94 1.59 3.55 -11.30
N GLY A 95 1.64 2.34 -10.75
CA GLY A 95 2.15 2.09 -9.39
C GLY A 95 3.62 2.49 -9.23
N LEU A 96 4.46 2.19 -10.24
CA LEU A 96 5.87 2.61 -10.25
C LEU A 96 6.01 4.13 -10.36
N GLN A 97 5.22 4.77 -11.23
CA GLN A 97 5.17 6.24 -11.33
C GLN A 97 4.76 6.87 -10.01
N TYR A 98 3.75 6.31 -9.33
CA TYR A 98 3.35 6.74 -7.99
C TYR A 98 4.53 6.65 -7.01
N LEU A 99 5.29 5.56 -6.99
CA LEU A 99 6.47 5.44 -6.13
C LEU A 99 7.53 6.51 -6.43
N ALA A 100 7.83 6.73 -7.72
CA ALA A 100 8.79 7.74 -8.16
C ALA A 100 8.36 9.15 -7.71
N GLU A 101 7.09 9.50 -7.90
CA GLU A 101 6.52 10.80 -7.53
C GLU A 101 6.29 10.94 -6.01
N ASN A 102 5.93 9.86 -5.29
CA ASN A 102 5.73 9.90 -3.83
C ASN A 102 7.00 9.91 -2.99
N THR A 103 8.19 9.67 -3.57
CA THR A 103 9.42 10.11 -2.89
C THR A 103 9.39 11.62 -2.60
N MET A 104 8.64 12.40 -3.38
CA MET A 104 8.38 13.82 -3.12
C MET A 104 7.44 14.04 -1.93
N MET A 105 6.41 13.21 -1.73
CA MET A 105 5.51 13.31 -0.56
C MET A 105 6.23 12.96 0.75
N LEU A 106 7.15 11.98 0.74
CA LEU A 106 8.08 11.73 1.85
C LEU A 106 8.99 12.94 2.14
N ARG A 107 9.43 13.67 1.11
CA ARG A 107 10.17 14.94 1.24
C ARG A 107 9.28 16.07 1.78
N THR A 108 8.04 16.20 1.32
CA THR A 108 7.05 17.17 1.80
C THR A 108 6.69 16.91 3.26
N TYR A 109 6.51 15.64 3.65
CA TYR A 109 6.31 15.24 5.05
C TYR A 109 7.53 15.57 5.92
N LYS A 110 8.75 15.30 5.45
CA LYS A 110 10.00 15.69 6.14
C LYS A 110 10.09 17.21 6.29
N MET A 111 9.69 17.97 5.29
CA MET A 111 9.67 19.43 5.32
C MET A 111 8.62 19.95 6.31
N ILE A 112 7.41 19.41 6.33
CA ILE A 112 6.36 19.77 7.31
C ILE A 112 6.78 19.42 8.74
N LYS A 113 7.45 18.28 8.94
CA LYS A 113 8.07 17.90 10.22
C LYS A 113 9.17 18.88 10.62
N GLY A 114 10.10 19.20 9.70
CA GLY A 114 11.19 20.13 9.95
C GLY A 114 10.72 21.54 10.31
N ILE A 115 9.64 22.03 9.69
CA ILE A 115 9.03 23.32 10.06
C ILE A 115 8.45 23.27 11.49
N LYS A 116 7.85 22.16 11.91
CA LYS A 116 7.35 21.99 13.30
C LYS A 116 8.46 21.98 14.34
N ASP A 117 9.63 21.42 14.02
CA ASP A 117 10.75 21.33 14.95
C ASP A 117 11.49 22.68 15.14
N ILE A 118 11.33 23.61 14.18
CA ILE A 118 11.89 24.98 14.26
C ILE A 118 11.03 25.92 15.12
N ILE A 119 9.73 25.62 15.30
CA ILE A 119 8.79 26.44 16.08
C ILE A 119 8.75 25.98 17.55
N LYS A 120 9.86 25.51 18.10
CA LYS A 120 9.99 25.20 19.53
C LYS A 120 10.83 26.25 20.25
#